data_AF-J6F6S8-F1
#
_entry.id   AF-J6F6S8-F1
#
_cell.length_a   1.000
_cell.length_b   1.000
_cell.length_c   1.000
_cell.angle_alpha   90.00
_cell.angle_beta   90.00
_cell.angle_gamma   90.00
#
_symmetry.space_group_name_H-M   'P 1'
#
loop_
_entity.id
_entity.type
_entity.pdbx_description
1 polymer ?
#
loop_
_entity_poly.entity_id
_entity_poly.type
_entity_poly.pdbx_seq_one_letter_code
_entity_poly.pdbx_strand_id
1 'polypeptide(L)'
;MLSPLLPSRPAVLVGYDIDRAAAARRSTGGKLWGSNPQLTSGLPYPHKGLVHCRRGGHPEPARRHGADRRQARSDREEGHDAPLRVHIAVDESTKPEFPLEPYIQTDYGHLDVPAGTLVIPLTSRQTKDGMLGTHLKIAAINSIHNLLPANLPTVPNRALAYQPNVTLSFVVLNEDASEGSYVEGWDVEAAIRDHFKPTLEPLAPLFNFSIESQVLYHAPLTFEPTQQEDGSWAVDDEQIKVFVSEHWNLDSKSTNNPVLRFMLFVPSAKHRPMSLPGTDASDTFLLPQFGSVVILNPPSSLKEDASYHLTESALDQPFSQFTSDFYKLLAIPTLPEKLHPCPEKKATKTRASRGVSEPFSPWQLDTALRMRHLENAREARKTLGGIVRLIDKIEEMEIHAAVREKILGAIAKLEQLPAAAKEGVLASALLSRDAVGLANEAFFDPSMMGLLYFPDQHKFAVYAPLFAPIGVSLVAGLVKEIRAWKARKKAKKAQTEPAAASVTVEKDMPVQKVD
;
A
#
# COMPACT_ATOMS: atom_id res chain seq x y z
N MET A 1 -18.91 -52.95 -29.14
CA MET A 1 -19.25 -53.40 -27.78
C MET A 1 -17.98 -53.55 -26.96
N LEU A 2 -18.08 -53.57 -25.62
CA LEU A 2 -17.01 -53.71 -24.62
C LEU A 2 -16.26 -52.44 -24.18
N SER A 3 -16.94 -51.66 -23.33
CA SER A 3 -16.40 -51.25 -22.01
C SER A 3 -16.31 -52.50 -21.09
N PRO A 4 -15.55 -52.56 -19.96
CA PRO A 4 -15.51 -51.49 -18.96
C PRO A 4 -14.26 -51.25 -18.07
N LEU A 5 -14.26 -50.05 -17.46
CA LEU A 5 -13.79 -49.67 -16.12
C LEU A 5 -12.30 -49.83 -15.72
N LEU A 6 -11.64 -48.68 -15.55
CA LEU A 6 -10.64 -48.40 -14.51
C LEU A 6 -10.95 -47.01 -13.91
N PRO A 7 -10.72 -46.78 -12.60
CA PRO A 7 -11.36 -45.67 -11.89
C PRO A 7 -10.60 -44.34 -11.98
N SER A 8 -11.38 -43.26 -12.10
CA SER A 8 -10.90 -41.88 -11.93
C SER A 8 -10.57 -41.58 -10.47
N ARG A 9 -9.33 -41.16 -10.21
CA ARG A 9 -8.94 -40.41 -9.00
C ARG A 9 -7.98 -39.29 -9.41
N PRO A 10 -8.26 -38.02 -9.09
CA PRO A 10 -7.29 -36.95 -9.26
C PRO A 10 -6.16 -37.09 -8.24
N ALA A 11 -4.92 -36.90 -8.68
CA ALA A 11 -3.75 -36.88 -7.80
C ALA A 11 -3.62 -35.50 -7.13
N VAL A 12 -4.12 -35.37 -5.90
CA VAL A 12 -3.91 -34.17 -5.09
C VAL A 12 -2.47 -34.20 -4.55
N LEU A 13 -1.61 -33.34 -5.10
CA LEU A 13 -0.25 -33.15 -4.61
C LEU A 13 -0.28 -32.19 -3.41
N VAL A 14 -0.42 -32.74 -2.20
CA VAL A 14 -0.38 -31.97 -0.95
C VAL A 14 1.02 -31.41 -0.75
N GLY A 15 1.15 -30.08 -0.79
CA GLY A 15 2.42 -29.38 -0.68
C GLY A 15 2.99 -29.36 0.74
N TYR A 16 4.32 -29.40 0.83
CA TYR A 16 5.05 -29.24 2.10
C TYR A 16 4.95 -27.81 2.65
N ASP A 17 4.92 -27.69 3.98
CA ASP A 17 4.99 -26.44 4.75
C ASP A 17 6.30 -25.65 4.43
N ILE A 18 6.15 -24.50 3.75
CA ILE A 18 7.25 -23.70 3.20
C ILE A 18 7.84 -22.72 4.24
N ASP A 19 7.04 -22.25 5.21
CA ASP A 19 7.48 -21.26 6.20
C ASP A 19 8.58 -21.81 7.11
N ARG A 20 8.56 -23.13 7.35
CA ARG A 20 9.58 -23.84 8.12
C ARG A 20 10.97 -23.78 7.46
N ALA A 21 11.05 -23.68 6.13
CA ALA A 21 12.32 -23.59 5.39
C ALA A 21 12.93 -22.18 5.42
N ALA A 22 12.10 -21.13 5.44
CA ALA A 22 12.55 -19.73 5.52
C ALA A 22 13.03 -19.32 6.92
N ALA A 23 12.52 -19.98 7.97
CA ALA A 23 13.03 -19.84 9.33
C ALA A 23 14.36 -20.59 9.54
N ALA A 24 14.47 -21.83 9.06
CA ALA A 24 15.65 -22.68 9.28
C ALA A 24 16.95 -22.17 8.62
N ARG A 25 16.86 -21.34 7.56
CA ARG A 25 18.05 -20.77 6.88
C ARG A 25 18.67 -19.55 7.56
N ARG A 26 18.09 -19.04 8.65
CA ARG A 26 18.62 -17.87 9.39
C ARG A 26 19.49 -18.22 10.61
N SER A 27 19.65 -19.50 10.98
CA SER A 27 20.40 -19.90 12.18
C SER A 27 21.74 -20.60 11.95
N THR A 28 22.18 -20.79 10.70
CA THR A 28 23.43 -21.51 10.36
C THR A 28 24.37 -20.70 9.48
N GLY A 29 24.94 -19.63 10.06
CA GLY A 29 26.12 -18.98 9.49
C GLY A 29 27.40 -19.68 9.95
N GLY A 30 28.26 -20.12 9.02
CA GLY A 30 29.67 -20.39 9.32
C GLY A 30 30.36 -21.55 8.59
N LYS A 31 31.41 -21.18 7.84
CA LYS A 31 32.61 -21.96 7.46
C LYS A 31 32.62 -22.84 6.18
N LEU A 32 33.38 -22.29 5.24
CA LEU A 32 34.21 -22.79 4.13
C LEU A 32 34.45 -24.31 3.91
N TRP A 33 34.68 -24.58 2.60
CA TRP A 33 35.60 -25.56 1.97
C TRP A 33 35.21 -27.04 1.86
N GLY A 34 35.57 -27.67 0.74
CA GLY A 34 35.81 -29.13 0.67
C GLY A 34 35.16 -29.90 -0.48
N SER A 35 35.80 -29.87 -1.64
CA SER A 35 35.65 -30.76 -2.82
C SER A 35 35.30 -32.26 -2.62
N ASN A 36 34.25 -32.69 -3.34
CA ASN A 36 34.11 -33.97 -4.09
C ASN A 36 34.10 -35.34 -3.31
N PRO A 37 33.80 -36.51 -3.94
CA PRO A 37 32.80 -37.43 -3.37
C PRO A 37 33.29 -38.89 -3.18
N GLN A 38 32.49 -39.74 -2.52
CA GLN A 38 32.08 -41.07 -3.01
C GLN A 38 31.33 -41.93 -1.95
N LEU A 39 30.37 -42.71 -2.47
CA LEU A 39 29.92 -44.07 -2.11
C LEU A 39 29.52 -44.51 -0.67
N THR A 40 28.45 -45.32 -0.70
CA THR A 40 28.16 -46.54 0.10
C THR A 40 27.56 -46.47 1.51
N SER A 41 26.26 -46.82 1.55
CA SER A 41 25.60 -47.84 2.41
C SER A 41 25.90 -47.92 3.91
N GLY A 42 24.85 -47.80 4.73
CA GLY A 42 24.87 -48.25 6.12
C GLY A 42 23.59 -47.93 6.90
N LEU A 43 22.59 -48.81 6.86
CA LEU A 43 21.67 -49.00 8.00
C LEU A 43 22.45 -49.77 9.08
N PRO A 44 22.26 -49.45 10.39
CA PRO A 44 21.20 -50.15 11.12
C PRO A 44 20.49 -49.34 12.23
N TYR A 45 19.35 -49.88 12.69
CA TYR A 45 18.69 -49.54 13.96
C TYR A 45 19.56 -49.89 15.19
N PRO A 46 19.21 -49.39 16.39
CA PRO A 46 18.72 -50.37 17.37
C PRO A 46 17.57 -49.91 18.32
N HIS A 47 16.58 -50.80 18.45
CA HIS A 47 15.90 -51.28 19.67
C HIS A 47 15.42 -50.38 20.84
N LYS A 48 14.12 -50.57 21.16
CA LYS A 48 13.47 -50.97 22.46
C LYS A 48 12.16 -50.16 22.68
N GLY A 49 11.01 -50.73 23.04
CA GLY A 49 10.55 -52.13 23.12
C GLY A 49 9.28 -52.29 23.99
N LEU A 50 8.46 -53.33 23.72
CA LEU A 50 7.35 -53.88 24.56
C LEU A 50 6.08 -52.98 24.71
N VAL A 51 4.83 -53.46 24.87
CA VAL A 51 4.29 -54.84 25.04
C VAL A 51 2.82 -55.00 24.53
N HIS A 52 2.44 -56.26 24.22
CA HIS A 52 1.13 -56.89 23.92
C HIS A 52 -0.20 -56.13 23.73
N CYS A 53 -1.02 -56.67 22.80
CA CYS A 53 -2.34 -57.23 23.17
C CYS A 53 -2.67 -58.53 22.38
N ARG A 54 -3.65 -59.33 22.84
CA ARG A 54 -3.83 -60.77 22.49
C ARG A 54 -5.07 -61.05 21.61
N ARG A 55 -5.11 -62.22 20.95
CA ARG A 55 -6.13 -62.67 19.96
C ARG A 55 -7.51 -63.03 20.54
N GLY A 56 -8.57 -62.83 19.73
CA GLY A 56 -9.41 -63.93 19.22
C GLY A 56 -10.92 -63.97 19.58
N GLY A 57 -11.79 -64.14 18.57
CA GLY A 57 -13.20 -64.54 18.75
C GLY A 57 -14.17 -64.20 17.58
N HIS A 58 -14.88 -65.22 17.05
CA HIS A 58 -16.00 -65.21 16.08
C HIS A 58 -16.82 -66.51 16.33
N PRO A 59 -18.08 -66.74 15.84
CA PRO A 59 -18.92 -65.94 14.93
C PRO A 59 -20.45 -65.81 15.30
N GLU A 60 -21.20 -65.01 14.51
CA GLU A 60 -22.63 -65.04 14.03
C GLU A 60 -23.80 -65.80 14.74
N PRO A 61 -25.11 -65.63 14.33
CA PRO A 61 -25.81 -64.51 13.63
C PRO A 61 -27.26 -64.19 14.13
N ALA A 62 -27.85 -63.01 13.78
CA ALA A 62 -29.32 -62.82 13.74
C ALA A 62 -29.85 -61.59 12.92
N ARG A 63 -30.47 -61.90 11.77
CA ARG A 63 -31.54 -61.24 10.96
C ARG A 63 -32.10 -59.81 11.25
N ARG A 64 -32.17 -59.04 10.14
CA ARG A 64 -33.28 -58.18 9.61
C ARG A 64 -33.79 -56.98 10.43
N HIS A 65 -33.57 -55.75 9.91
CA HIS A 65 -34.49 -55.04 8.99
C HIS A 65 -33.81 -53.78 8.44
N GLY A 66 -34.20 -53.30 7.25
CA GLY A 66 -33.59 -52.12 6.61
C GLY A 66 -34.50 -50.88 6.62
N ALA A 67 -33.89 -49.70 6.53
CA ALA A 67 -34.49 -48.46 6.04
C ALA A 67 -33.37 -47.45 5.70
N ASP A 68 -33.67 -46.50 4.81
CA ASP A 68 -32.72 -45.50 4.32
C ASP A 68 -32.17 -44.55 5.39
N ARG A 69 -30.86 -44.30 5.29
CA ARG A 69 -30.25 -42.95 5.41
C ARG A 69 -28.77 -43.01 5.03
N ARG A 70 -28.47 -42.92 3.73
CA ARG A 70 -27.13 -42.50 3.29
C ARG A 70 -26.98 -41.00 3.54
N GLN A 71 -26.69 -40.67 4.80
CA GLN A 71 -26.17 -39.37 5.18
C GLN A 71 -24.81 -39.23 4.49
N ALA A 72 -24.79 -38.52 3.36
CA ALA A 72 -23.56 -38.18 2.67
C ALA A 72 -22.74 -37.32 3.63
N ARG A 73 -21.68 -37.92 4.19
CA ARG A 73 -20.68 -37.22 4.98
C ARG A 73 -20.05 -36.18 4.06
N SER A 74 -20.50 -34.93 4.21
CA SER A 74 -19.75 -33.76 3.79
C SER A 74 -18.57 -33.64 4.76
N ASP A 75 -17.57 -34.49 4.56
CA ASP A 75 -16.25 -34.33 5.16
C ASP A 75 -15.59 -33.11 4.47
N ARG A 76 -16.10 -31.91 4.81
CA ARG A 76 -15.34 -30.67 4.70
C ARG A 76 -14.20 -30.83 5.70
N GLU A 77 -13.08 -31.34 5.23
CA GLU A 77 -11.82 -31.09 5.91
C GLU A 77 -11.68 -29.57 6.01
N GLU A 78 -11.75 -29.04 7.24
CA GLU A 78 -11.30 -27.69 7.57
C GLU A 78 -9.77 -27.66 7.44
N GLY A 79 -9.31 -27.78 6.19
CA GLY A 79 -7.90 -27.70 5.86
C GLY A 79 -7.41 -26.29 6.12
N HIS A 80 -6.28 -26.19 6.83
CA HIS A 80 -5.49 -24.96 6.85
C HIS A 80 -5.32 -24.46 5.41
N ASP A 81 -5.78 -23.24 5.14
CA ASP A 81 -5.85 -22.71 3.78
C ASP A 81 -4.42 -22.50 3.26
N ALA A 82 -3.96 -23.46 2.45
CA ALA A 82 -2.59 -23.48 1.95
C ALA A 82 -2.38 -22.24 1.06
N PRO A 83 -1.33 -21.43 1.29
CA PRO A 83 -1.19 -20.09 0.71
C PRO A 83 -1.08 -20.07 -0.82
N LEU A 84 -0.84 -21.23 -1.45
CA LEU A 84 -0.96 -21.43 -2.88
C LEU A 84 -1.44 -22.85 -3.19
N ARG A 85 -2.63 -22.98 -3.77
CA ARG A 85 -3.11 -24.23 -4.35
C ARG A 85 -2.55 -24.39 -5.76
N VAL A 86 -2.14 -25.59 -6.14
CA VAL A 86 -1.69 -25.93 -7.50
C VAL A 86 -2.56 -27.04 -8.07
N HIS A 87 -3.10 -26.84 -9.26
CA HIS A 87 -3.96 -27.80 -9.95
C HIS A 87 -3.41 -28.07 -11.36
N ILE A 88 -3.34 -29.35 -11.74
CA ILE A 88 -2.92 -29.77 -13.08
C ILE A 88 -4.20 -30.23 -13.80
N ALA A 89 -4.66 -29.43 -14.75
CA ALA A 89 -5.89 -29.69 -15.50
C ALA A 89 -5.54 -30.21 -16.90
N VAL A 90 -6.32 -31.18 -17.40
CA VAL A 90 -6.33 -31.49 -18.83
C VAL A 90 -7.33 -30.56 -19.50
N ASP A 91 -6.85 -29.65 -20.34
CA ASP A 91 -7.66 -28.67 -21.05
C ASP A 91 -7.26 -28.65 -22.54
N GLU A 92 -8.27 -28.74 -23.39
CA GLU A 92 -8.13 -28.71 -24.85
C GLU A 92 -8.32 -27.29 -25.43
N SER A 93 -8.61 -26.29 -24.58
CA SER A 93 -8.68 -24.88 -24.97
C SER A 93 -7.31 -24.21 -25.09
N THR A 94 -6.27 -24.76 -24.43
CA THR A 94 -4.90 -24.21 -24.42
C THR A 94 -4.05 -24.70 -25.58
N LYS A 95 -2.98 -23.95 -25.90
CA LYS A 95 -2.04 -24.32 -26.96
C LYS A 95 -1.36 -25.68 -26.66
N PRO A 96 -1.26 -26.59 -27.64
CA PRO A 96 -0.64 -27.90 -27.45
C PRO A 96 0.91 -27.90 -27.48
N GLU A 97 1.53 -26.71 -27.42
CA GLU A 97 2.97 -26.49 -27.58
C GLU A 97 3.68 -26.34 -26.23
N PHE A 98 5.01 -26.38 -26.23
CA PHE A 98 5.83 -26.07 -25.04
C PHE A 98 6.48 -24.69 -25.22
N PRO A 99 6.72 -23.91 -24.13
CA PRO A 99 6.48 -24.24 -22.73
C PRO A 99 4.98 -24.30 -22.38
N LEU A 100 4.66 -24.97 -21.26
CA LEU A 100 3.30 -24.93 -20.70
C LEU A 100 2.96 -23.48 -20.32
N GLU A 101 1.69 -23.11 -20.46
CA GLU A 101 1.16 -21.75 -20.25
C GLU A 101 0.36 -21.66 -18.92
N PRO A 102 1.03 -21.62 -17.75
CA PRO A 102 0.34 -21.57 -16.45
C PRO A 102 -0.35 -20.22 -16.21
N TYR A 103 -1.50 -20.27 -15.53
CA TYR A 103 -2.32 -19.11 -15.19
C TYR A 103 -2.89 -19.23 -13.77
N ILE A 104 -3.38 -18.11 -13.21
CA ILE A 104 -4.12 -18.11 -11.95
C ILE A 104 -5.61 -18.19 -12.29
N GLN A 105 -6.33 -19.13 -11.67
CA GLN A 105 -7.77 -19.23 -11.78
C GLN A 105 -8.45 -17.99 -11.17
N THR A 106 -9.24 -17.26 -11.95
CA THR A 106 -10.19 -16.24 -11.47
C THR A 106 -11.57 -16.87 -11.25
N ASP A 107 -12.49 -16.16 -10.57
CA ASP A 107 -13.87 -16.63 -10.41
C ASP A 107 -14.61 -16.80 -11.77
N TYR A 108 -14.12 -16.10 -12.80
CA TYR A 108 -14.62 -16.05 -14.16
C TYR A 108 -13.98 -17.10 -15.09
N GLY A 109 -12.85 -17.71 -14.69
CA GLY A 109 -12.12 -18.71 -15.46
C GLY A 109 -12.92 -20.00 -15.74
N HIS A 110 -12.64 -20.67 -16.85
CA HIS A 110 -13.52 -21.74 -17.36
C HIS A 110 -13.57 -23.04 -16.53
N LEU A 111 -12.56 -23.34 -15.73
CA LEU A 111 -12.53 -24.54 -14.88
C LEU A 111 -13.39 -24.37 -13.61
N ASP A 112 -13.92 -25.49 -13.12
CA ASP A 112 -14.60 -25.57 -11.82
C ASP A 112 -13.57 -25.83 -10.70
N VAL A 113 -12.65 -24.88 -10.55
CA VAL A 113 -11.54 -24.91 -9.58
C VAL A 113 -11.63 -23.62 -8.74
N PRO A 114 -11.37 -23.67 -7.42
CA PRO A 114 -11.40 -22.46 -6.59
C PRO A 114 -10.46 -21.36 -7.10
N ALA A 115 -10.92 -20.11 -7.09
CA ALA A 115 -10.10 -18.97 -7.50
C ALA A 115 -8.84 -18.82 -6.62
N GLY A 116 -7.82 -18.15 -7.17
CA GLY A 116 -6.48 -18.05 -6.59
C GLY A 116 -5.63 -19.32 -6.73
N THR A 117 -6.16 -20.40 -7.33
CA THR A 117 -5.41 -21.62 -7.61
C THR A 117 -4.53 -21.43 -8.84
N LEU A 118 -3.24 -21.79 -8.75
CA LEU A 118 -2.35 -21.89 -9.90
C LEU A 118 -2.74 -23.10 -10.75
N VAL A 119 -3.18 -22.87 -11.98
CA VAL A 119 -3.50 -23.93 -12.94
C VAL A 119 -2.33 -24.11 -13.89
N ILE A 120 -1.86 -25.35 -14.03
CA ILE A 120 -0.94 -25.77 -15.08
C ILE A 120 -1.76 -26.60 -16.09
N PRO A 121 -2.15 -26.00 -17.23
CA PRO A 121 -2.93 -26.72 -18.24
C PRO A 121 -2.07 -27.72 -19.00
N LEU A 122 -2.70 -28.82 -19.42
CA LEU A 122 -2.12 -29.86 -20.27
C LEU A 122 -3.11 -30.25 -21.37
N THR A 123 -2.67 -30.30 -22.63
CA THR A 123 -3.47 -30.88 -23.70
C THR A 123 -3.34 -32.41 -23.74
N SER A 124 -4.38 -33.12 -24.21
CA SER A 124 -4.40 -34.57 -24.49
C SER A 124 -3.27 -35.12 -25.38
N ARG A 125 -2.47 -34.24 -26.01
CA ARG A 125 -1.23 -34.57 -26.74
C ARG A 125 0.01 -34.55 -25.84
N GLN A 126 0.14 -33.56 -24.96
CA GLN A 126 1.28 -33.37 -24.04
C GLN A 126 1.32 -34.46 -22.96
N THR A 127 0.18 -35.06 -22.60
CA THR A 127 0.10 -36.20 -21.67
C THR A 127 0.87 -37.44 -22.14
N LYS A 128 1.24 -37.52 -23.43
CA LYS A 128 1.99 -38.63 -24.03
C LYS A 128 3.49 -38.34 -24.16
N ASP A 129 3.95 -37.16 -23.77
CA ASP A 129 5.38 -36.82 -23.82
C ASP A 129 6.17 -37.57 -22.73
N GLY A 130 7.34 -38.10 -23.11
CA GLY A 130 8.24 -38.80 -22.21
C GLY A 130 8.92 -37.90 -21.18
N MET A 131 9.01 -36.59 -21.45
CA MET A 131 9.64 -35.60 -20.56
C MET A 131 8.62 -34.77 -19.76
N LEU A 132 7.32 -35.10 -19.82
CA LEU A 132 6.23 -34.36 -19.17
C LEU A 132 6.49 -34.05 -17.69
N GLY A 133 7.03 -35.01 -16.94
CA GLY A 133 7.36 -34.82 -15.53
C GLY A 133 8.45 -33.76 -15.27
N THR A 134 9.32 -33.51 -16.25
CA THR A 134 10.31 -32.43 -16.23
C THR A 134 9.67 -31.09 -16.63
N HIS A 135 8.84 -31.08 -17.69
CA HIS A 135 8.11 -29.88 -18.11
C HIS A 135 7.17 -29.36 -17.01
N LEU A 136 6.43 -30.24 -16.32
CA LEU A 136 5.60 -29.90 -15.17
C LEU A 136 6.41 -29.31 -14.00
N LYS A 137 7.58 -29.88 -13.68
CA LYS A 137 8.47 -29.35 -12.64
C LYS A 137 8.98 -27.95 -12.98
N ILE A 138 9.43 -27.75 -14.22
CA ILE A 138 9.91 -26.44 -14.69
C ILE A 138 8.78 -25.41 -14.65
N ALA A 139 7.59 -25.75 -15.17
CA ALA A 139 6.42 -24.87 -15.16
C ALA A 139 6.01 -24.51 -13.72
N ALA A 140 5.92 -25.47 -12.81
CA ALA A 140 5.57 -25.24 -11.42
C ALA A 140 6.61 -24.36 -10.69
N ILE A 141 7.91 -24.66 -10.82
CA ILE A 141 9.00 -23.89 -10.19
C ILE A 141 9.01 -22.45 -10.71
N ASN A 142 8.92 -22.25 -12.03
CA ASN A 142 8.90 -20.92 -12.63
C ASN A 142 7.66 -20.13 -12.19
N SER A 143 6.49 -20.78 -12.13
CA SER A 143 5.24 -20.14 -11.67
C SER A 143 5.35 -19.71 -10.21
N ILE A 144 5.77 -20.60 -9.31
CA ILE A 144 5.92 -20.31 -7.89
C ILE A 144 6.95 -19.18 -7.67
N HIS A 145 8.06 -19.19 -8.40
CA HIS A 145 9.07 -18.12 -8.31
C HIS A 145 8.54 -16.76 -8.78
N ASN A 146 7.66 -16.73 -9.78
CA ASN A 146 7.03 -15.50 -10.27
C ASN A 146 5.91 -15.00 -9.34
N LEU A 147 5.14 -15.92 -8.73
CA LEU A 147 4.02 -15.61 -7.82
C LEU A 147 4.48 -15.23 -6.40
N LEU A 148 5.56 -15.83 -5.91
CA LEU A 148 6.09 -15.62 -4.56
C LEU A 148 7.55 -15.16 -4.63
N PRO A 149 7.81 -13.93 -5.12
CA PRO A 149 9.16 -13.38 -5.18
C PRO A 149 9.75 -13.24 -3.77
N ALA A 150 11.05 -13.49 -3.64
CA ALA A 150 11.75 -13.44 -2.34
C ALA A 150 11.68 -12.07 -1.65
N ASN A 151 11.48 -10.99 -2.42
CA ASN A 151 11.13 -9.66 -1.93
C ASN A 151 9.80 -9.26 -2.57
N LEU A 152 8.86 -8.77 -1.76
CA LEU A 152 7.62 -8.18 -2.26
C LEU A 152 7.91 -6.90 -3.06
N PRO A 153 7.06 -6.52 -4.03
CA PRO A 153 7.21 -5.26 -4.74
C PRO A 153 7.21 -4.07 -3.78
N THR A 154 7.96 -3.03 -4.13
CA THR A 154 7.88 -1.74 -3.45
C THR A 154 6.68 -0.95 -3.97
N VAL A 155 5.92 -0.33 -3.06
CA VAL A 155 4.86 0.63 -3.42
C VAL A 155 5.48 1.74 -4.28
N PRO A 156 5.00 1.98 -5.51
CA PRO A 156 5.59 2.97 -6.40
C PRO A 156 5.18 4.38 -5.99
N ASN A 157 6.05 5.39 -6.18
CA ASN A 157 5.79 6.78 -5.77
C ASN A 157 4.51 7.41 -6.36
N ARG A 158 3.98 6.85 -7.46
CA ARG A 158 2.71 7.28 -8.09
C ARG A 158 1.45 6.78 -7.38
N ALA A 159 1.58 5.74 -6.55
CA ALA A 159 0.47 5.19 -5.80
C ALA A 159 0.17 6.03 -4.55
N LEU A 160 -1.08 5.99 -4.11
CA LEU A 160 -1.52 6.59 -2.88
C LEU A 160 -0.89 5.84 -1.68
N ALA A 161 -0.29 6.61 -0.77
CA ALA A 161 0.11 6.11 0.54
C ALA A 161 -1.12 5.54 1.26
N TYR A 162 -0.97 4.42 1.98
CA TYR A 162 -2.15 3.74 2.53
C TYR A 162 -2.95 4.64 3.49
N GLN A 163 -4.24 4.81 3.19
CA GLN A 163 -5.23 5.43 4.06
C GLN A 163 -6.52 4.60 4.08
N PRO A 164 -7.21 4.48 5.23
CA PRO A 164 -8.38 3.61 5.37
C PRO A 164 -9.62 4.20 4.70
N ASN A 165 -9.79 5.53 4.69
CA ASN A 165 -10.90 6.21 4.02
C ASN A 165 -10.39 6.83 2.72
N VAL A 166 -11.07 6.59 1.60
CA VAL A 166 -10.73 7.18 0.29
C VAL A 166 -12.00 7.58 -0.43
N THR A 167 -12.04 8.78 -1.00
CA THR A 167 -13.13 9.21 -1.87
C THR A 167 -12.75 9.01 -3.33
N LEU A 168 -13.65 8.42 -4.11
CA LEU A 168 -13.54 8.26 -5.56
C LEU A 168 -14.50 9.27 -6.21
N SER A 169 -13.96 10.23 -6.95
CA SER A 169 -14.74 11.28 -7.62
C SER A 169 -14.71 11.07 -9.13
N PHE A 170 -15.88 10.83 -9.72
CA PHE A 170 -16.05 10.62 -11.16
C PHE A 170 -16.59 11.90 -11.80
N VAL A 171 -15.78 12.56 -12.63
CA VAL A 171 -16.08 13.90 -13.15
C VAL A 171 -16.10 13.90 -14.68
N VAL A 172 -17.20 14.35 -15.29
CA VAL A 172 -17.20 14.71 -16.72
C VAL A 172 -16.81 16.19 -16.86
N LEU A 173 -15.87 16.47 -17.75
CA LEU A 173 -15.35 17.80 -18.04
C LEU A 173 -15.64 18.12 -19.50
N ASN A 174 -16.60 19.01 -19.78
CA ASN A 174 -16.75 19.61 -21.09
C ASN A 174 -15.89 20.87 -21.17
N GLU A 175 -15.06 20.99 -22.20
CA GLU A 175 -14.21 22.17 -22.40
C GLU A 175 -15.06 23.45 -22.51
N ASP A 176 -16.00 23.48 -23.46
CA ASP A 176 -17.00 24.55 -23.60
C ASP A 176 -18.33 23.98 -24.11
N ALA A 177 -19.39 24.06 -23.29
CA ALA A 177 -20.74 23.68 -23.68
C ALA A 177 -21.46 24.73 -24.55
N SER A 178 -20.94 25.97 -24.65
CA SER A 178 -21.58 27.04 -25.43
C SER A 178 -21.37 26.89 -26.94
N GLU A 179 -20.35 26.14 -27.37
CA GLU A 179 -20.04 25.86 -28.78
C GLU A 179 -20.86 24.70 -29.37
N GLY A 180 -21.76 24.11 -28.58
CA GLY A 180 -22.56 22.95 -28.96
C GLY A 180 -21.84 21.61 -28.78
N SER A 181 -22.54 20.52 -29.08
CA SER A 181 -21.98 19.15 -29.08
C SER A 181 -21.30 18.71 -27.75
N TYR A 182 -21.87 19.07 -26.60
CA TYR A 182 -21.35 18.74 -25.27
C TYR A 182 -22.04 17.50 -24.66
N VAL A 183 -21.41 16.90 -23.64
CA VAL A 183 -22.01 15.84 -22.82
C VAL A 183 -22.88 16.42 -21.72
N GLU A 184 -24.19 16.15 -21.80
CA GLU A 184 -25.19 16.58 -20.80
C GLU A 184 -25.22 15.65 -19.58
N GLY A 185 -25.08 14.36 -19.81
CA GLY A 185 -25.23 13.35 -18.78
C GLY A 185 -24.58 12.02 -19.15
N TRP A 186 -24.54 11.11 -18.18
CA TRP A 186 -23.92 9.80 -18.31
C TRP A 186 -24.57 8.76 -17.39
N ASP A 187 -24.65 7.51 -17.86
CA ASP A 187 -25.21 6.38 -17.10
C ASP A 187 -24.18 5.80 -16.09
N VAL A 188 -23.62 6.69 -15.27
CA VAL A 188 -22.46 6.42 -14.40
C VAL A 188 -22.72 5.31 -13.37
N GLU A 189 -23.94 5.18 -12.85
CA GLU A 189 -24.27 4.17 -11.84
C GLU A 189 -24.15 2.74 -12.39
N ALA A 190 -24.57 2.52 -13.65
CA ALA A 190 -24.43 1.23 -14.31
C ALA A 190 -22.95 0.90 -14.58
N ALA A 191 -22.17 1.86 -15.07
CA ALA A 191 -20.74 1.69 -15.30
C ALA A 191 -19.96 1.40 -14.00
N ILE A 192 -20.25 2.11 -12.91
CA ILE A 192 -19.64 1.86 -11.59
C ILE A 192 -20.01 0.46 -11.05
N ARG A 193 -21.27 0.04 -11.21
CA ARG A 193 -21.74 -1.29 -10.79
C ARG A 193 -21.03 -2.42 -11.54
N ASP A 194 -20.75 -2.25 -12.84
CA ASP A 194 -20.18 -3.31 -13.67
C ASP A 194 -18.64 -3.34 -13.62
N HIS A 195 -17.99 -2.18 -13.60
CA HIS A 195 -16.52 -2.07 -13.59
C HIS A 195 -15.92 -1.99 -12.18
N PHE A 196 -16.35 -1.01 -11.38
CA PHE A 196 -15.70 -0.71 -10.09
C PHE A 196 -16.15 -1.63 -8.96
N LYS A 197 -17.46 -1.85 -8.79
CA LYS A 197 -18.01 -2.62 -7.65
C LYS A 197 -17.34 -3.99 -7.44
N PRO A 198 -17.08 -4.83 -8.47
CA PRO A 198 -16.36 -6.11 -8.31
C PRO A 198 -14.92 -5.97 -7.79
N THR A 199 -14.32 -4.78 -7.89
CA THR A 199 -12.97 -4.48 -7.39
C THR A 199 -12.99 -3.87 -5.98
N LEU A 200 -14.07 -3.17 -5.63
CA LEU A 200 -14.24 -2.53 -4.31
C LEU A 200 -14.69 -3.54 -3.25
N GLU A 201 -15.55 -4.50 -3.59
CA GLU A 201 -16.05 -5.51 -2.64
C GLU A 201 -14.94 -6.34 -1.96
N PRO A 202 -13.91 -6.86 -2.65
CA PRO A 202 -12.81 -7.58 -2.00
C PRO A 202 -11.87 -6.68 -1.18
N LEU A 203 -11.87 -5.36 -1.43
CA LEU A 203 -11.06 -4.37 -0.74
C LEU A 203 -11.76 -3.75 0.49
N ALA A 204 -13.08 -3.88 0.59
CA ALA A 204 -13.91 -3.34 1.67
C ALA A 204 -13.43 -3.63 3.11
N PRO A 205 -12.78 -4.78 3.44
CA PRO A 205 -12.22 -4.99 4.77
C PRO A 205 -11.10 -4.00 5.15
N LEU A 206 -10.30 -3.55 4.18
CA LEU A 206 -9.20 -2.61 4.39
C LEU A 206 -9.56 -1.14 4.12
N PHE A 207 -10.47 -0.90 3.19
CA PHE A 207 -10.76 0.43 2.66
C PHE A 207 -12.26 0.75 2.74
N ASN A 208 -12.56 1.96 3.20
CA ASN A 208 -13.87 2.56 3.20
C ASN A 208 -13.94 3.58 2.04
N PHE A 209 -14.61 3.18 0.96
CA PHE A 209 -14.73 3.99 -0.25
C PHE A 209 -16.02 4.82 -0.24
N SER A 210 -15.88 6.14 -0.39
CA SER A 210 -17.00 7.04 -0.70
C SER A 210 -17.00 7.36 -2.19
N ILE A 211 -18.15 7.33 -2.85
CA ILE A 211 -18.26 7.58 -4.30
C ILE A 211 -19.02 8.89 -4.53
N GLU A 212 -18.43 9.77 -5.32
CA GLU A 212 -18.99 11.06 -5.73
C GLU A 212 -19.00 11.15 -7.27
N SER A 213 -20.00 11.81 -7.86
CA SER A 213 -20.06 12.07 -9.30
C SER A 213 -20.46 13.52 -9.58
N GLN A 214 -19.86 14.11 -10.61
CA GLN A 214 -20.03 15.51 -11.01
C GLN A 214 -19.98 15.64 -12.54
N VAL A 215 -20.69 16.62 -13.09
CA VAL A 215 -20.58 17.04 -14.50
C VAL A 215 -20.27 18.53 -14.50
N LEU A 216 -19.21 18.94 -15.21
CA LEU A 216 -18.83 20.32 -15.45
C LEU A 216 -19.04 20.66 -16.93
N TYR A 217 -19.74 21.77 -17.18
CA TYR A 217 -20.12 22.23 -18.52
C TYR A 217 -19.13 23.23 -19.13
N HIS A 218 -18.18 23.71 -18.34
CA HIS A 218 -17.16 24.65 -18.78
C HIS A 218 -15.89 24.39 -17.98
N ALA A 219 -14.91 23.79 -18.64
CA ALA A 219 -13.62 23.40 -18.10
C ALA A 219 -12.53 23.72 -19.15
N PRO A 220 -12.33 25.02 -19.47
CA PRO A 220 -11.38 25.42 -20.51
C PRO A 220 -9.95 25.00 -20.14
N LEU A 221 -9.16 24.69 -21.16
CA LEU A 221 -7.73 24.41 -21.01
C LEU A 221 -6.96 25.70 -20.72
N THR A 222 -5.88 25.59 -19.94
CA THR A 222 -4.99 26.73 -19.62
C THR A 222 -4.01 27.05 -20.76
N PHE A 223 -3.96 26.20 -21.79
CA PHE A 223 -3.10 26.30 -22.97
C PHE A 223 -3.91 25.97 -24.23
N GLU A 224 -3.44 26.41 -25.39
CA GLU A 224 -3.96 25.97 -26.68
C GLU A 224 -3.20 24.69 -27.12
N PRO A 225 -3.89 23.61 -27.51
CA PRO A 225 -3.25 22.37 -27.95
C PRO A 225 -2.51 22.56 -29.28
N THR A 226 -1.56 21.67 -29.60
CA THR A 226 -0.73 21.76 -30.80
C THR A 226 -1.43 21.13 -32.00
N GLN A 227 -1.67 21.88 -33.08
CA GLN A 227 -2.31 21.33 -34.29
C GLN A 227 -1.32 20.47 -35.11
N GLN A 228 -1.69 19.23 -35.39
CA GLN A 228 -0.94 18.29 -36.23
C GLN A 228 -1.27 18.48 -37.72
N GLU A 229 -0.37 18.03 -38.61
CA GLU A 229 -0.53 18.11 -40.08
C GLU A 229 -1.82 17.44 -40.60
N ASP A 230 -2.33 16.44 -39.88
CA ASP A 230 -3.59 15.72 -40.19
C ASP A 230 -4.86 16.48 -39.78
N GLY A 231 -4.74 17.66 -39.16
CA GLY A 231 -5.85 18.46 -38.64
C GLY A 231 -6.37 18.03 -37.26
N SER A 232 -5.80 16.99 -36.65
CA SER A 232 -6.01 16.65 -35.24
C SER A 232 -5.25 17.59 -34.30
N TRP A 233 -5.71 17.67 -33.06
CA TRP A 233 -5.07 18.46 -32.00
C TRP A 233 -4.32 17.53 -31.04
N ALA A 234 -3.00 17.65 -30.98
CA ALA A 234 -2.17 16.89 -30.05
C ALA A 234 -1.92 17.69 -28.77
N VAL A 235 -1.93 17.02 -27.62
CA VAL A 235 -1.44 17.56 -26.35
C VAL A 235 0.02 17.14 -26.17
N ASP A 236 0.92 18.07 -25.89
CA ASP A 236 2.34 17.75 -25.67
C ASP A 236 2.65 17.24 -24.24
N ASP A 237 3.75 16.51 -24.05
CA ASP A 237 4.21 15.98 -22.75
C ASP A 237 4.38 17.07 -21.66
N GLU A 238 4.64 18.32 -22.06
CA GLU A 238 4.70 19.46 -21.15
C GLU A 238 3.31 19.99 -20.80
N GLN A 239 2.39 19.99 -21.76
CA GLN A 239 1.00 20.40 -21.60
C GLN A 239 0.22 19.42 -20.69
N ILE A 240 0.49 18.11 -20.76
CA ILE A 240 -0.10 17.09 -19.86
C ILE A 240 0.11 17.45 -18.37
N LYS A 241 1.26 18.03 -18.02
CA LYS A 241 1.58 18.42 -16.63
C LYS A 241 0.73 19.59 -16.12
N VAL A 242 0.17 20.38 -17.02
CA VAL A 242 -0.65 21.58 -16.75
C VAL A 242 -2.09 21.38 -17.23
N PHE A 243 -2.47 20.14 -17.59
CA PHE A 243 -3.79 19.82 -18.13
C PHE A 243 -4.91 20.10 -17.14
N VAL A 244 -4.73 19.70 -15.87
CA VAL A 244 -5.70 20.00 -14.81
C VAL A 244 -5.53 21.45 -14.36
N SER A 245 -6.46 22.32 -14.74
CA SER A 245 -6.46 23.72 -14.34
C SER A 245 -6.95 23.90 -12.90
N GLU A 246 -6.35 24.83 -12.16
CA GLU A 246 -6.82 25.26 -10.83
C GLU A 246 -8.20 25.96 -10.90
N HIS A 247 -8.62 26.41 -12.08
CA HIS A 247 -9.91 27.07 -12.32
C HIS A 247 -11.09 26.09 -12.37
N TRP A 248 -10.85 24.79 -12.42
CA TRP A 248 -11.91 23.78 -12.44
C TRP A 248 -12.39 23.53 -11.00
N ASN A 249 -13.68 23.78 -10.74
CA ASN A 249 -14.29 23.59 -9.41
C ASN A 249 -14.52 22.10 -9.10
N LEU A 250 -13.42 21.37 -8.89
CA LEU A 250 -13.34 19.94 -8.57
C LEU A 250 -13.59 19.67 -7.07
N ASP A 251 -14.60 20.34 -6.51
CA ASP A 251 -14.97 20.31 -5.09
C ASP A 251 -15.50 18.93 -4.70
N SER A 252 -14.82 18.31 -3.74
CA SER A 252 -15.27 17.06 -3.10
C SER A 252 -15.98 17.34 -1.78
N LYS A 253 -16.97 16.53 -1.42
CA LYS A 253 -17.65 16.65 -0.10
C LYS A 253 -16.80 16.10 1.06
N SER A 254 -15.73 15.35 0.74
CA SER A 254 -14.71 14.92 1.69
C SER A 254 -13.87 16.09 2.21
N THR A 255 -13.82 16.28 3.53
CA THR A 255 -12.98 17.32 4.17
C THR A 255 -11.54 16.85 4.41
N ASN A 256 -11.36 15.62 4.91
CA ASN A 256 -10.05 15.13 5.40
C ASN A 256 -9.55 13.84 4.72
N ASN A 257 -10.36 13.18 3.86
CA ASN A 257 -9.93 11.94 3.20
C ASN A 257 -9.37 12.24 1.80
N PRO A 258 -8.33 11.53 1.34
CA PRO A 258 -7.77 11.66 0.00
C PRO A 258 -8.82 11.35 -1.07
N VAL A 259 -8.79 12.13 -2.15
CA VAL A 259 -9.76 12.07 -3.24
C VAL A 259 -9.04 11.67 -4.53
N LEU A 260 -9.33 10.47 -5.02
CA LEU A 260 -8.89 10.01 -6.34
C LEU A 260 -9.92 10.44 -7.38
N ARG A 261 -9.48 11.17 -8.41
CA ARG A 261 -10.33 11.75 -9.45
C ARG A 261 -10.23 10.97 -10.76
N PHE A 262 -11.35 10.52 -11.29
CA PHE A 262 -11.47 9.90 -12.61
C PHE A 262 -12.20 10.88 -13.51
N MET A 263 -11.44 11.56 -14.37
CA MET A 263 -11.92 12.66 -15.19
C MET A 263 -12.11 12.20 -16.64
N LEU A 264 -13.31 12.41 -17.17
CA LEU A 264 -13.62 12.20 -18.58
C LEU A 264 -13.65 13.56 -19.28
N PHE A 265 -12.61 13.89 -20.03
CA PHE A 265 -12.49 15.16 -20.73
C PHE A 265 -13.06 15.08 -22.14
N VAL A 266 -13.94 16.03 -22.47
CA VAL A 266 -14.61 16.16 -23.76
C VAL A 266 -14.17 17.49 -24.38
N PRO A 267 -13.27 17.47 -25.40
CA PRO A 267 -12.81 18.68 -26.08
C PRO A 267 -13.96 19.44 -26.74
N SER A 268 -13.80 20.75 -26.95
CA SER A 268 -14.76 21.55 -27.71
C SER A 268 -14.75 21.20 -29.20
N ALA A 269 -15.80 21.57 -29.94
CA ALA A 269 -15.92 21.35 -31.38
C ALA A 269 -14.70 21.86 -32.17
N LYS A 270 -14.07 22.96 -31.74
CA LYS A 270 -12.83 23.52 -32.33
C LYS A 270 -11.61 22.62 -32.18
N HIS A 271 -11.48 21.93 -31.04
CA HIS A 271 -10.30 21.15 -30.66
C HIS A 271 -10.47 19.64 -30.90
N ARG A 272 -11.40 19.23 -31.77
CA ARG A 272 -11.64 17.82 -32.14
C ARG A 272 -11.02 17.45 -33.50
N PRO A 273 -10.53 16.21 -33.66
CA PRO A 273 -10.25 15.24 -32.61
C PRO A 273 -9.00 15.62 -31.81
N MET A 274 -9.03 15.43 -30.50
CA MET A 274 -7.87 15.62 -29.62
C MET A 274 -7.19 14.29 -29.32
N SER A 275 -5.88 14.20 -29.48
CA SER A 275 -5.06 13.02 -29.19
C SER A 275 -3.97 13.31 -28.17
N LEU A 276 -3.55 12.27 -27.45
CA LEU A 276 -2.39 12.30 -26.56
C LEU A 276 -1.12 11.85 -27.29
N PRO A 277 0.08 12.21 -26.80
CA PRO A 277 1.34 11.83 -27.40
C PRO A 277 1.67 10.38 -26.97
N GLY A 278 1.46 9.44 -27.89
CA GLY A 278 1.67 8.02 -27.63
C GLY A 278 1.16 7.14 -28.77
N THR A 279 1.56 5.87 -28.79
CA THR A 279 1.24 4.94 -29.89
C THR A 279 -0.26 4.60 -29.92
N ASP A 280 -1.01 5.27 -30.80
CA ASP A 280 -2.27 4.89 -31.49
C ASP A 280 -3.47 4.30 -30.69
N ALA A 281 -3.41 4.17 -29.36
CA ALA A 281 -4.39 3.35 -28.63
C ALA A 281 -4.78 3.80 -27.21
N SER A 282 -4.21 4.87 -26.65
CA SER A 282 -4.51 5.29 -25.28
C SER A 282 -4.69 6.80 -25.12
N ASP A 283 -5.93 7.24 -25.29
CA ASP A 283 -6.43 8.57 -24.90
C ASP A 283 -6.54 8.73 -23.37
N THR A 284 -5.55 8.22 -22.62
CA THR A 284 -5.52 8.24 -21.14
C THR A 284 -4.16 8.64 -20.61
N PHE A 285 -4.13 9.48 -19.58
CA PHE A 285 -2.93 9.69 -18.77
C PHE A 285 -3.23 9.62 -17.27
N LEU A 286 -2.27 9.08 -16.52
CA LEU A 286 -2.35 8.91 -15.07
C LEU A 286 -1.66 10.07 -14.36
N LEU A 287 -2.37 10.68 -13.40
CA LEU A 287 -1.84 11.73 -12.53
C LEU A 287 -1.43 11.11 -11.17
N PRO A 288 -0.11 11.05 -10.86
CA PRO A 288 0.40 10.45 -9.62
C PRO A 288 -0.32 10.95 -8.37
N GLN A 289 -0.80 10.02 -7.54
CA GLN A 289 -1.52 10.28 -6.28
C GLN A 289 -2.83 11.10 -6.39
N PHE A 290 -3.23 11.55 -7.58
CA PHE A 290 -4.38 12.42 -7.82
C PHE A 290 -5.51 11.72 -8.56
N GLY A 291 -5.21 10.94 -9.61
CA GLY A 291 -6.27 10.42 -10.47
C GLY A 291 -5.84 9.94 -11.85
N SER A 292 -6.81 9.87 -12.76
CA SER A 292 -6.64 9.54 -14.18
C SER A 292 -7.55 10.46 -15.02
N VAL A 293 -7.08 10.83 -16.20
CA VAL A 293 -7.85 11.59 -17.20
C VAL A 293 -7.95 10.73 -18.45
N VAL A 294 -9.18 10.51 -18.93
CA VAL A 294 -9.47 9.92 -20.25
C VAL A 294 -10.04 11.02 -21.13
N ILE A 295 -9.48 11.22 -22.32
CA ILE A 295 -10.04 12.09 -23.36
C ILE A 295 -11.04 11.27 -24.18
N LEU A 296 -12.25 11.78 -24.34
CA LEU A 296 -13.29 11.16 -25.14
C LEU A 296 -13.68 12.07 -26.29
N ASN A 297 -13.32 11.67 -27.52
CA ASN A 297 -13.74 12.32 -28.74
C ASN A 297 -15.14 11.81 -29.14
N PRO A 298 -16.21 12.61 -29.06
CA PRO A 298 -17.54 12.19 -29.51
C PRO A 298 -17.57 12.05 -31.05
N PRO A 299 -18.42 11.16 -31.60
CA PRO A 299 -18.43 10.88 -33.03
C PRO A 299 -18.91 12.07 -33.86
N SER A 300 -18.16 12.40 -34.91
CA SER A 300 -18.39 13.54 -35.82
C SER A 300 -19.67 13.50 -36.65
N SER A 301 -20.55 12.52 -36.44
CA SER A 301 -21.82 12.33 -37.14
C SER A 301 -23.02 12.97 -36.43
N LEU A 302 -22.81 13.53 -35.24
CA LEU A 302 -23.81 14.29 -34.50
C LEU A 302 -23.94 15.71 -35.07
N LYS A 303 -25.17 16.24 -35.11
CA LYS A 303 -25.41 17.63 -35.48
C LYS A 303 -24.79 18.57 -34.43
N GLU A 304 -24.24 19.68 -34.88
CA GLU A 304 -23.46 20.62 -34.06
C GLU A 304 -24.22 21.10 -32.80
N ASP A 305 -25.54 21.24 -32.87
CA ASP A 305 -26.41 21.67 -31.75
C ASP A 305 -26.85 20.56 -30.77
N ALA A 306 -26.50 19.29 -30.98
CA ALA A 306 -27.06 18.18 -30.19
C ALA A 306 -26.29 17.92 -28.89
N SER A 307 -26.99 17.90 -27.74
CA SER A 307 -26.42 17.36 -26.51
C SER A 307 -26.24 15.84 -26.61
N TYR A 308 -25.15 15.33 -26.05
CA TYR A 308 -24.82 13.91 -26.04
C TYR A 308 -25.02 13.32 -24.63
N HIS A 309 -25.76 12.21 -24.55
CA HIS A 309 -25.87 11.42 -23.32
C HIS A 309 -25.02 10.16 -23.44
N LEU A 310 -24.08 9.97 -22.52
CA LEU A 310 -23.17 8.83 -22.52
C LEU A 310 -23.88 7.58 -22.00
N THR A 311 -24.26 6.71 -22.93
CA THR A 311 -24.80 5.38 -22.64
C THR A 311 -23.73 4.45 -22.06
N GLU A 312 -24.15 3.44 -21.28
CA GLU A 312 -23.27 2.44 -20.65
C GLU A 312 -22.19 1.89 -21.61
N SER A 313 -22.56 1.54 -22.84
CA SER A 313 -21.64 0.99 -23.86
C SER A 313 -20.55 1.97 -24.34
N ALA A 314 -20.77 3.28 -24.24
CA ALA A 314 -19.77 4.29 -24.55
C ALA A 314 -18.82 4.53 -23.36
N LEU A 315 -19.28 4.23 -22.15
CA LEU A 315 -18.49 4.33 -20.91
C LEU A 315 -17.59 3.11 -20.68
N ASP A 316 -17.86 1.96 -21.33
CA ASP A 316 -17.13 0.72 -21.09
C ASP A 316 -15.60 0.86 -21.35
N GLN A 317 -15.17 1.57 -22.40
CA GLN A 317 -13.74 1.77 -22.68
C GLN A 317 -13.06 2.75 -21.69
N PRO A 318 -13.60 3.95 -21.40
CA PRO A 318 -13.05 4.84 -20.37
C PRO A 318 -13.02 4.19 -18.96
N PHE A 319 -14.06 3.45 -18.58
CA PHE A 319 -14.10 2.78 -17.26
C PHE A 319 -13.13 1.60 -17.14
N SER A 320 -12.86 0.89 -18.24
CA SER A 320 -11.82 -0.14 -18.28
C SER A 320 -10.42 0.47 -18.07
N GLN A 321 -10.16 1.65 -18.65
CA GLN A 321 -8.93 2.43 -18.44
C GLN A 321 -8.85 2.98 -17.00
N PHE A 322 -9.91 3.60 -16.48
CA PHE A 322 -9.97 4.06 -15.08
C PHE A 322 -9.74 2.92 -14.08
N THR A 323 -10.25 1.72 -14.35
CA THR A 323 -10.04 0.53 -13.51
C THR A 323 -8.56 0.10 -13.51
N SER A 324 -7.91 0.08 -14.68
CA SER A 324 -6.47 -0.17 -14.81
C SER A 324 -5.62 0.85 -14.05
N ASP A 325 -5.99 2.13 -14.13
CA ASP A 325 -5.32 3.22 -13.42
C ASP A 325 -5.58 3.21 -11.91
N PHE A 326 -6.79 2.86 -11.48
CA PHE A 326 -7.15 2.66 -10.08
C PHE A 326 -6.27 1.57 -9.43
N TYR A 327 -6.01 0.47 -10.13
CA TYR A 327 -5.06 -0.56 -9.66
C TYR A 327 -3.65 -0.01 -9.48
N LYS A 328 -3.16 0.82 -10.41
CA LYS A 328 -1.85 1.49 -10.31
C LYS A 328 -1.80 2.47 -9.12
N LEU A 329 -2.88 3.21 -8.88
CA LEU A 329 -3.02 4.17 -7.77
C LEU A 329 -3.12 3.47 -6.41
N LEU A 330 -3.78 2.32 -6.32
CA LEU A 330 -3.83 1.51 -5.09
C LEU A 330 -2.60 0.62 -4.88
N ALA A 331 -1.58 0.69 -5.75
CA ALA A 331 -0.41 -0.21 -5.75
C ALA A 331 -0.77 -1.70 -5.81
N ILE A 332 -1.88 -2.06 -6.47
CA ILE A 332 -2.23 -3.45 -6.74
C ILE A 332 -1.20 -3.98 -7.76
N PRO A 333 -0.53 -5.11 -7.48
CA PRO A 333 0.51 -5.60 -8.36
C PRO A 333 -0.11 -6.12 -9.66
N THR A 334 0.55 -5.86 -10.78
CA THR A 334 0.19 -6.51 -12.06
C THR A 334 0.55 -8.00 -12.00
N LEU A 335 -0.19 -8.81 -12.74
CA LEU A 335 0.20 -10.21 -12.93
C LEU A 335 1.59 -10.26 -13.61
N PRO A 336 2.53 -11.10 -13.16
CA PRO A 336 3.83 -11.27 -13.81
C PRO A 336 3.68 -11.61 -15.30
N GLU A 337 4.41 -10.91 -16.18
CA GLU A 337 4.34 -11.03 -17.66
C GLU A 337 4.55 -12.46 -18.19
N LYS A 338 5.13 -13.35 -17.37
CA LYS A 338 5.41 -14.76 -17.69
C LYS A 338 4.27 -15.71 -17.31
N LEU A 339 3.17 -15.20 -16.76
CA LEU A 339 1.95 -15.95 -16.48
C LEU A 339 0.90 -15.56 -17.51
N HIS A 340 0.14 -16.54 -17.96
CA HIS A 340 -0.87 -16.34 -18.98
C HIS A 340 -2.17 -15.82 -18.33
N PRO A 341 -2.96 -14.99 -19.04
CA PRO A 341 -4.28 -14.59 -18.57
C PRO A 341 -5.18 -15.81 -18.43
N CYS A 342 -6.16 -15.75 -17.51
CA CYS A 342 -7.05 -16.87 -17.27
C CYS A 342 -7.99 -17.08 -18.49
N PRO A 343 -8.07 -18.29 -19.08
CA PRO A 343 -9.03 -18.59 -20.14
C PRO A 343 -10.48 -18.54 -19.64
N GLU A 344 -11.23 -17.57 -20.15
CA GLU A 344 -12.61 -17.23 -19.79
C GLU A 344 -13.67 -18.32 -20.06
N LYS A 345 -14.74 -18.30 -19.25
CA LYS A 345 -15.99 -19.06 -19.54
C LYS A 345 -16.64 -18.55 -20.85
N LYS A 346 -17.24 -19.45 -21.64
CA LYS A 346 -18.04 -19.05 -22.82
C LYS A 346 -19.21 -18.09 -22.49
N ALA A 347 -19.65 -18.05 -21.22
CA ALA A 347 -20.68 -17.14 -20.73
C ALA A 347 -20.16 -15.75 -20.34
N THR A 348 -18.89 -15.58 -19.96
CA THR A 348 -18.30 -14.27 -19.60
C THR A 348 -17.88 -13.47 -20.84
N LYS A 349 -17.88 -14.11 -22.02
CA LYS A 349 -17.68 -13.47 -23.31
C LYS A 349 -18.55 -12.24 -23.57
N THR A 350 -19.71 -12.11 -22.94
CA THR A 350 -20.58 -10.92 -23.03
C THR A 350 -20.02 -9.70 -22.28
N ARG A 351 -19.20 -9.91 -21.25
CA ARG A 351 -18.47 -8.86 -20.52
C ARG A 351 -17.19 -8.49 -21.28
N ALA A 352 -16.42 -9.49 -21.71
CA ALA A 352 -15.22 -9.28 -22.52
C ALA A 352 -15.52 -8.66 -23.90
N SER A 353 -16.64 -9.00 -24.55
CA SER A 353 -17.06 -8.37 -25.81
C SER A 353 -17.48 -6.91 -25.67
N ARG A 354 -17.76 -6.44 -24.44
CA ARG A 354 -17.94 -5.03 -24.12
C ARG A 354 -16.63 -4.32 -23.75
N GLY A 355 -15.50 -5.02 -23.69
CA GLY A 355 -14.21 -4.44 -23.27
C GLY A 355 -14.06 -4.22 -21.75
N VAL A 356 -15.03 -4.71 -20.96
CA VAL A 356 -15.03 -4.60 -19.50
C VAL A 356 -13.97 -5.54 -18.92
N SER A 357 -12.97 -4.98 -18.25
CA SER A 357 -11.87 -5.75 -17.65
C SER A 357 -12.36 -6.72 -16.56
N GLU A 358 -11.64 -7.83 -16.37
CA GLU A 358 -11.83 -8.70 -15.20
C GLU A 358 -11.34 -7.99 -13.92
N PRO A 359 -11.99 -8.24 -12.76
CA PRO A 359 -11.44 -7.81 -11.49
C PRO A 359 -10.10 -8.51 -11.20
N PHE A 360 -9.27 -7.89 -10.37
CA PHE A 360 -7.97 -8.46 -9.99
C PHE A 360 -8.12 -9.87 -9.38
N SER A 361 -7.13 -10.73 -9.63
CA SER A 361 -7.13 -12.09 -9.11
C SER A 361 -6.94 -12.14 -7.58
N PRO A 362 -7.39 -13.20 -6.88
CA PRO A 362 -7.16 -13.35 -5.44
C PRO A 362 -5.68 -13.33 -5.02
N TRP A 363 -4.77 -13.72 -5.91
CA TRP A 363 -3.32 -13.59 -5.68
C TRP A 363 -2.84 -12.14 -5.72
N GLN A 364 -3.39 -11.29 -6.60
CA GLN A 364 -3.09 -9.86 -6.60
C GLN A 364 -3.61 -9.21 -5.31
N LEU A 365 -4.79 -9.61 -4.83
CA LEU A 365 -5.32 -9.20 -3.53
C LEU A 365 -4.38 -9.61 -2.40
N ASP A 366 -4.05 -10.90 -2.27
CA ASP A 366 -3.14 -11.41 -1.23
C ASP A 366 -1.79 -10.68 -1.24
N THR A 367 -1.20 -10.47 -2.43
CA THR A 367 0.06 -9.74 -2.59
C THR A 367 -0.09 -8.26 -2.20
N ALA A 368 -1.18 -7.61 -2.55
CA ALA A 368 -1.48 -6.24 -2.11
C ALA A 368 -1.66 -6.16 -0.58
N LEU A 369 -2.37 -7.10 0.04
CA LEU A 369 -2.51 -7.18 1.50
C LEU A 369 -1.14 -7.36 2.18
N ARG A 370 -0.25 -8.22 1.65
CA ARG A 370 1.12 -8.39 2.17
C ARG A 370 1.96 -7.12 2.03
N MET A 371 1.84 -6.39 0.91
CA MET A 371 2.54 -5.11 0.72
C MET A 371 2.05 -4.05 1.71
N ARG A 372 0.72 -3.86 1.83
CA ARG A 372 0.14 -2.90 2.77
C ARG A 372 0.42 -3.27 4.23
N HIS A 373 0.46 -4.56 4.58
CA HIS A 373 0.90 -5.02 5.89
C HIS A 373 2.33 -4.54 6.23
N LEU A 374 3.29 -4.72 5.31
CA LEU A 374 4.67 -4.28 5.53
C LEU A 374 4.82 -2.75 5.51
N GLU A 375 4.08 -2.05 4.65
CA GLU A 375 4.04 -0.58 4.61
C GLU A 375 3.53 -0.02 5.94
N ASN A 376 2.33 -0.44 6.38
CA ASN A 376 1.70 0.02 7.61
C ASN A 376 2.55 -0.31 8.85
N ALA A 377 3.10 -1.52 8.94
CA ALA A 377 3.97 -1.90 10.05
C ALA A 377 5.29 -1.10 10.08
N ARG A 378 5.84 -0.69 8.92
CA ARG A 378 7.01 0.19 8.85
C ARG A 378 6.66 1.62 9.23
N GLU A 379 5.55 2.15 8.72
CA GLU A 379 5.13 3.52 9.00
C GLU A 379 4.72 3.68 10.46
N ALA A 380 3.95 2.75 11.04
CA ALA A 380 3.65 2.74 12.48
C ALA A 380 4.92 2.78 13.35
N ARG A 381 5.93 1.97 13.03
CA ARG A 381 7.22 1.98 13.74
C ARG A 381 7.98 3.29 13.55
N LYS A 382 7.89 3.92 12.37
CA LYS A 382 8.49 5.22 12.06
C LYS A 382 7.78 6.36 12.81
N THR A 383 6.45 6.37 12.85
CA THR A 383 5.64 7.31 13.63
C THR A 383 5.92 7.17 15.14
N LEU A 384 5.92 5.95 15.69
CA LEU A 384 6.29 5.71 17.09
C LEU A 384 7.72 6.17 17.41
N GLY A 385 8.69 5.92 16.51
CA GLY A 385 10.03 6.48 16.62
C GLY A 385 10.09 8.01 16.50
N GLY A 386 9.14 8.62 15.79
CA GLY A 386 8.91 10.06 15.75
C GLY A 386 8.40 10.60 17.09
N ILE A 387 7.46 9.91 17.74
CA ILE A 387 6.97 10.25 19.08
C ILE A 387 8.13 10.23 20.09
N VAL A 388 8.97 9.18 20.09
CA VAL A 388 10.15 9.11 20.98
C VAL A 388 11.06 10.33 20.79
N ARG A 389 11.42 10.67 19.54
CA ARG A 389 12.24 11.85 19.23
C ARG A 389 11.59 13.18 19.61
N LEU A 390 10.26 13.25 19.63
CA LEU A 390 9.52 14.44 20.04
C LEU A 390 9.61 14.61 21.56
N ILE A 391 9.44 13.52 22.32
CA ILE A 391 9.63 13.47 23.79
C ILE A 391 11.07 13.83 24.16
N ASP A 392 12.07 13.20 23.52
CA ASP A 392 13.49 13.47 23.77
C ASP A 392 13.89 14.94 23.49
N LYS A 393 13.12 15.66 22.67
CA LYS A 393 13.38 17.05 22.28
C LYS A 393 12.60 18.07 23.12
N ILE A 394 11.48 17.66 23.73
CA ILE A 394 10.58 18.52 24.50
C ILE A 394 10.33 17.84 25.85
N GLU A 395 11.30 17.99 26.76
CA GLU A 395 11.31 17.31 28.07
C GLU A 395 10.09 17.66 28.95
N GLU A 396 9.50 18.85 28.77
CA GLU A 396 8.28 19.28 29.47
C GLU A 396 6.97 18.77 28.81
N MET A 397 7.01 17.79 27.90
CA MET A 397 5.82 17.37 27.18
C MET A 397 4.85 16.51 28.01
N GLU A 398 3.69 17.09 28.34
CA GLU A 398 2.58 16.41 29.01
C GLU A 398 1.85 15.43 28.07
N ILE A 399 2.05 14.13 28.28
CA ILE A 399 1.35 13.07 27.54
C ILE A 399 0.08 12.68 28.30
N HIS A 400 -1.09 13.07 27.78
CA HIS A 400 -2.37 12.70 28.35
C HIS A 400 -2.65 11.19 28.26
N ALA A 401 -3.48 10.68 29.18
CA ALA A 401 -3.81 9.25 29.27
C ALA A 401 -4.34 8.65 27.96
N ALA A 402 -5.19 9.38 27.22
CA ALA A 402 -5.71 8.94 25.92
C ALA A 402 -4.61 8.74 24.87
N VAL A 403 -3.62 9.63 24.81
CA VAL A 403 -2.47 9.49 23.90
C VAL A 403 -1.59 8.31 24.31
N ARG A 404 -1.37 8.12 25.61
CA ARG A 404 -0.67 6.94 26.15
C ARG A 404 -1.37 5.63 25.78
N GLU A 405 -2.70 5.57 25.87
CA GLU A 405 -3.48 4.40 25.48
C GLU A 405 -3.38 4.11 23.97
N LYS A 406 -3.47 5.13 23.10
CA LYS A 406 -3.22 4.99 21.66
C LYS A 406 -1.82 4.42 21.36
N ILE A 407 -0.77 4.95 22.01
CA ILE A 407 0.62 4.48 21.85
C ILE A 407 0.77 3.01 22.28
N LEU A 408 0.27 2.66 23.47
CA LEU A 408 0.32 1.28 23.96
C LEU A 408 -0.49 0.33 23.09
N GLY A 409 -1.65 0.76 22.59
CA GLY A 409 -2.46 0.03 21.63
C GLY A 409 -1.71 -0.24 20.31
N ALA A 410 -1.07 0.78 19.74
CA ALA A 410 -0.25 0.64 18.53
C ALA A 410 0.89 -0.37 18.73
N ILE A 411 1.61 -0.30 19.86
CA ILE A 411 2.69 -1.25 20.20
C ILE A 411 2.14 -2.67 20.33
N ALA A 412 1.08 -2.89 21.12
CA ALA A 412 0.49 -4.20 21.32
C ALA A 412 -0.01 -4.83 20.01
N LYS A 413 -0.57 -4.01 19.10
CA LYS A 413 -0.99 -4.44 17.76
C LYS A 413 0.21 -4.84 16.89
N LEU A 414 1.32 -4.10 16.95
CA LEU A 414 2.57 -4.46 16.26
C LEU A 414 3.19 -5.76 16.79
N GLU A 415 3.19 -5.98 18.11
CA GLU A 415 3.71 -7.19 18.74
C GLU A 415 2.90 -8.45 18.40
N GLN A 416 1.59 -8.29 18.15
CA GLN A 416 0.67 -9.37 17.75
C GLN A 416 0.78 -9.75 16.26
N LEU A 417 1.40 -8.92 15.40
CA LEU A 417 1.52 -9.19 13.95
C LEU A 417 2.10 -10.58 13.60
N PRO A 418 3.12 -11.13 14.27
CA PRO A 418 3.67 -12.45 13.94
C PRO A 418 2.75 -13.61 14.30
N ALA A 419 1.74 -13.39 15.16
CA ALA A 419 0.67 -14.35 15.43
C ALA A 419 -0.42 -14.25 14.36
N ALA A 420 -0.94 -13.04 14.12
CA ALA A 420 -1.95 -12.80 13.10
C ALA A 420 -1.50 -13.21 11.69
N ALA A 421 -0.21 -13.09 11.36
CA ALA A 421 0.36 -13.55 10.09
C ALA A 421 0.26 -15.08 9.89
N LYS A 422 0.08 -15.88 10.95
CA LYS A 422 -0.17 -17.33 10.88
C LYS A 422 -1.65 -17.67 10.76
N GLU A 423 -2.53 -16.78 11.22
CA GLU A 423 -3.98 -16.91 11.11
C GLU A 423 -4.45 -16.55 9.69
N GLY A 424 -3.85 -15.51 9.10
CA GLY A 424 -4.05 -15.17 7.69
C GLY A 424 -3.51 -13.80 7.32
N VAL A 425 -3.29 -13.59 6.03
CA VAL A 425 -2.75 -12.32 5.50
C VAL A 425 -3.73 -11.16 5.74
N LEU A 426 -5.03 -11.40 5.63
CA LEU A 426 -6.04 -10.39 5.93
C LEU A 426 -6.00 -9.95 7.42
N ALA A 427 -5.84 -10.90 8.35
CA ALA A 427 -5.74 -10.60 9.77
C ALA A 427 -4.50 -9.74 10.07
N SER A 428 -3.35 -10.09 9.50
CA SER A 428 -2.11 -9.31 9.67
C SER A 428 -2.16 -7.93 9.00
N ALA A 429 -2.89 -7.79 7.88
CA ALA A 429 -3.11 -6.50 7.22
C ALA A 429 -4.02 -5.59 8.05
N LEU A 430 -5.17 -6.09 8.53
CA LEU A 430 -6.09 -5.36 9.41
C LEU A 430 -5.39 -4.89 10.70
N LEU A 431 -4.64 -5.78 11.34
CA LEU A 431 -3.94 -5.45 12.58
C LEU A 431 -2.84 -4.39 12.37
N SER A 432 -2.18 -4.40 11.21
CA SER A 432 -1.18 -3.39 10.85
C SER A 432 -1.81 -2.02 10.53
N ARG A 433 -2.99 -2.00 9.88
CA ARG A 433 -3.80 -0.80 9.66
C ARG A 433 -4.15 -0.16 11.00
N ASP A 434 -4.69 -0.95 11.93
CA ASP A 434 -5.10 -0.46 13.25
C ASP A 434 -3.88 0.10 14.02
N ALA A 435 -2.72 -0.55 13.90
CA ALA A 435 -1.48 -0.08 14.52
C ALA A 435 -0.99 1.27 13.97
N VAL A 436 -1.00 1.47 12.64
CA VAL A 436 -0.59 2.76 12.04
C VAL A 436 -1.63 3.86 12.29
N GLY A 437 -2.92 3.51 12.31
CA GLY A 437 -4.00 4.42 12.71
C GLY A 437 -3.79 4.98 14.12
N LEU A 438 -3.67 4.09 15.11
CA LEU A 438 -3.41 4.49 16.51
C LEU A 438 -2.10 5.27 16.69
N ALA A 439 -1.03 4.90 15.97
CA ALA A 439 0.23 5.63 16.02
C ALA A 439 0.10 7.05 15.45
N ASN A 440 -0.60 7.22 14.33
CA ASN A 440 -0.82 8.53 13.72
C ASN A 440 -1.80 9.39 14.55
N GLU A 441 -2.88 8.80 15.07
CA GLU A 441 -3.81 9.47 16.00
C GLU A 441 -3.15 9.92 17.31
N ALA A 442 -2.07 9.27 17.75
CA ALA A 442 -1.27 9.68 18.89
C ALA A 442 -0.29 10.81 18.53
N PHE A 443 0.39 10.69 17.38
CA PHE A 443 1.37 11.67 16.93
C PHE A 443 0.73 13.02 16.55
N PHE A 444 -0.44 13.00 15.92
CA PHE A 444 -1.19 14.19 15.53
C PHE A 444 -2.26 14.62 16.55
N ASP A 445 -2.21 14.11 17.80
CA ASP A 445 -3.14 14.53 18.84
C ASP A 445 -2.92 16.03 19.19
N PRO A 446 -3.98 16.86 19.27
CA PRO A 446 -3.83 18.29 19.58
C PRO A 446 -3.02 18.59 20.84
N SER A 447 -3.05 17.72 21.86
CA SER A 447 -2.26 17.92 23.08
C SER A 447 -0.75 17.81 22.84
N MET A 448 -0.33 16.93 21.93
CA MET A 448 1.08 16.71 21.59
C MET A 448 1.65 17.85 20.74
N MET A 449 0.80 18.53 19.96
CA MET A 449 1.20 19.69 19.16
C MET A 449 1.15 21.02 19.94
N GLY A 450 0.31 21.14 20.98
CA GLY A 450 0.07 22.40 21.70
C GLY A 450 1.31 23.04 22.35
N LEU A 451 2.30 22.25 22.75
CA LEU A 451 3.51 22.74 23.42
C LEU A 451 4.52 23.40 22.47
N LEU A 452 4.39 23.21 21.15
CA LEU A 452 5.12 24.00 20.16
C LEU A 452 4.75 25.50 20.22
N TYR A 453 3.62 25.84 20.83
CA TYR A 453 3.06 27.19 20.83
C TYR A 453 3.57 28.11 21.96
N PHE A 454 4.24 27.56 22.98
CA PHE A 454 4.86 28.35 24.06
C PHE A 454 6.32 27.95 24.34
N PRO A 455 7.26 28.23 23.41
CA PRO A 455 8.68 28.07 23.68
C PRO A 455 9.13 28.87 24.91
N ASP A 456 10.15 28.40 25.64
CA ASP A 456 10.61 29.05 26.88
C ASP A 456 10.97 30.53 26.70
N GLN A 457 11.43 30.92 25.51
CA GLN A 457 11.69 32.31 25.14
C GLN A 457 10.44 33.21 25.35
N HIS A 458 9.25 32.68 25.07
CA HIS A 458 7.99 33.39 25.31
C HIS A 458 7.60 33.40 26.79
N LYS A 459 7.89 32.33 27.55
CA LYS A 459 7.77 32.35 29.03
C LYS A 459 8.64 33.48 29.61
N PHE A 460 9.92 33.55 29.23
CA PHE A 460 10.83 34.62 29.66
C PHE A 460 10.37 36.01 29.21
N ALA A 461 9.85 36.16 27.98
CA ALA A 461 9.32 37.44 27.51
C ALA A 461 8.09 37.92 28.31
N VAL A 462 7.21 37.01 28.74
CA VAL A 462 6.04 37.34 29.59
C VAL A 462 6.45 37.66 31.02
N TYR A 463 7.41 36.94 31.59
CA TYR A 463 7.83 37.11 32.99
C TYR A 463 8.89 38.22 33.20
N ALA A 464 9.70 38.55 32.19
CA ALA A 464 10.74 39.57 32.33
C ALA A 464 10.23 40.96 32.75
N PRO A 465 9.11 41.51 32.22
CA PRO A 465 8.57 42.80 32.68
C PRO A 465 8.23 42.83 34.18
N LEU A 466 7.80 41.71 34.75
CA LEU A 466 7.44 41.59 36.16
C LEU A 466 8.68 41.46 37.06
N PHE A 467 9.62 40.59 36.69
CA PHE A 467 10.77 40.26 37.54
C PHE A 467 12.03 41.10 37.30
N ALA A 468 12.23 41.67 36.11
CA ALA A 468 13.42 42.47 35.82
C ALA A 468 13.57 43.71 36.71
N PRO A 469 12.52 44.51 37.03
CA PRO A 469 12.66 45.64 37.95
C PRO A 469 13.10 45.22 39.36
N ILE A 470 12.58 44.08 39.84
CA ILE A 470 12.89 43.50 41.15
C ILE A 470 14.33 42.93 41.15
N GLY A 471 14.71 42.22 40.09
CA GLY A 471 16.05 41.67 39.91
C GLY A 471 17.12 42.77 39.80
N VAL A 472 16.89 43.82 39.01
CA VAL A 472 17.82 44.95 38.85
C VAL A 472 18.05 45.66 40.18
N SER A 473 17.01 45.90 40.98
CA SER A 473 17.13 46.57 42.27
C SER A 473 17.87 45.70 43.31
N LEU A 474 17.59 44.40 43.37
CA LEU A 474 18.35 43.43 44.20
C LEU A 474 19.83 43.36 43.81
N VAL A 475 20.14 43.21 42.52
CA VAL A 475 21.52 43.14 42.03
C VAL A 475 22.28 44.44 42.29
N ALA A 476 21.66 45.61 42.08
CA ALA A 476 22.27 46.90 42.38
C ALA A 476 22.57 47.07 43.89
N GLY A 477 21.67 46.62 44.76
CA GLY A 477 21.88 46.58 46.21
C GLY A 477 23.05 45.67 46.60
N LEU A 478 23.08 44.45 46.06
CA LEU A 478 24.14 43.47 46.32
C LEU A 478 25.52 43.97 45.86
N VAL A 479 25.60 44.59 44.68
CA VAL A 479 26.84 45.20 44.17
C VAL A 479 27.33 46.34 45.06
N LYS A 480 26.43 47.18 45.61
CA LYS A 480 26.79 48.23 46.57
C LYS A 480 27.38 47.63 47.85
N GLU A 481 26.75 46.64 48.46
CA GLU A 481 27.26 46.05 49.72
C GLU A 481 28.57 45.28 49.51
N ILE A 482 28.74 44.56 48.39
CA ILE A 482 30.02 43.90 48.06
C ILE A 482 31.15 44.93 47.88
N ARG A 483 30.88 46.08 47.26
CA ARG A 483 31.85 47.19 47.14
C ARG A 483 32.17 47.80 48.51
N ALA A 484 31.15 48.06 49.34
CA ALA A 484 31.32 48.58 50.69
C ALA A 484 32.14 47.63 51.58
N TRP A 485 31.87 46.31 51.51
CA TRP A 485 32.61 45.28 52.23
C TRP A 485 34.07 45.18 51.78
N LYS A 486 34.34 45.23 50.47
CA LYS A 486 35.72 45.28 49.92
C LYS A 486 36.45 46.56 50.33
N ALA A 487 35.78 47.71 50.36
CA ALA A 487 36.35 48.97 50.84
C ALA A 487 36.66 48.92 52.35
N ARG A 488 35.74 48.43 53.18
CA ARG A 488 35.93 48.19 54.62
C ARG A 488 37.11 47.24 54.89
N LYS A 489 37.28 46.18 54.08
CA LYS A 489 38.45 45.28 54.17
C LYS A 489 39.76 45.96 53.77
N LYS A 490 39.78 46.80 52.72
CA LYS A 490 40.97 47.58 52.35
C LYS A 490 41.35 48.59 53.43
N ALA A 491 40.39 49.34 53.97
CA ALA A 491 40.60 50.28 55.08
C ALA A 491 41.15 49.59 56.34
N LYS A 492 40.57 48.44 56.73
CA LYS A 492 41.12 47.62 57.83
C LYS A 492 42.54 47.12 57.58
N LYS A 493 42.93 46.87 56.33
CA LYS A 493 44.30 46.44 55.99
C LYS A 493 45.29 47.62 56.00
N ALA A 494 44.87 48.80 55.54
CA ALA A 494 45.68 50.03 55.59
C ALA A 494 45.88 50.58 57.01
N GLN A 495 45.00 50.26 57.97
CA GLN A 495 45.17 50.60 59.38
C GLN A 495 46.05 49.61 60.17
N THR A 496 46.58 48.55 59.54
CA THR A 496 47.47 47.57 60.22
C THR A 496 48.96 47.76 59.87
N GLU A 497 49.34 48.83 59.17
CA GLU A 497 50.71 49.09 58.72
C GLU A 497 51.26 50.36 59.41
N PRO A 498 52.04 50.23 60.51
CA PRO A 498 52.57 51.38 61.24
C PRO A 498 53.84 51.95 60.60
N ALA A 499 54.12 53.22 60.87
CA ALA A 499 55.22 53.97 60.28
C ALA A 499 56.61 53.42 60.63
N ALA A 500 57.53 53.49 59.65
CA ALA A 500 58.97 53.42 59.83
C ALA A 500 59.63 54.65 59.19
N ALA A 501 60.64 55.21 59.85
CA ALA A 501 61.15 56.56 59.60
C ALA A 501 62.27 56.64 58.53
N SER A 502 62.51 57.84 58.00
CA SER A 502 63.82 58.23 57.43
C SER A 502 64.10 59.74 57.55
N VAL A 503 65.41 60.05 57.60
CA VAL A 503 66.08 61.24 58.21
C VAL A 503 67.47 61.31 57.54
N THR A 504 68.05 62.41 57.05
CA THR A 504 67.71 63.86 57.02
C THR A 504 68.46 64.55 55.84
N VAL A 505 68.59 65.88 55.85
CA VAL A 505 69.68 66.71 55.24
C VAL A 505 69.43 67.32 53.84
N GLU A 506 68.91 68.55 53.87
CA GLU A 506 69.54 69.78 53.33
C GLU A 506 70.46 69.72 52.08
N LYS A 507 70.04 70.38 50.98
CA LYS A 507 70.85 71.48 50.35
C LYS A 507 70.14 72.33 49.28
N ASP A 508 70.43 73.63 49.34
CA ASP A 508 70.53 74.66 48.28
C ASP A 508 69.36 74.99 47.30
N MET A 509 68.89 76.25 47.44
CA MET A 509 68.28 77.13 46.43
C MET A 509 69.27 77.51 45.30
N PRO A 510 68.87 78.28 44.25
CA PRO A 510 67.64 78.29 43.45
C PRO A 510 67.97 78.37 41.94
N VAL A 511 67.01 78.68 41.05
CA VAL A 511 67.11 79.77 40.04
C VAL A 511 65.80 79.92 39.24
N GLN A 512 65.49 81.16 38.86
CA GLN A 512 64.30 81.58 38.11
C GLN A 512 64.44 81.40 36.60
N LYS A 513 63.30 81.25 35.90
CA LYS A 513 62.86 81.91 34.65
C LYS A 513 61.62 81.14 34.11
N VAL A 514 60.46 81.73 33.78
CA VAL A 514 60.15 82.85 32.86
C VAL A 514 60.62 82.48 31.43
N ASP A 515 59.77 82.19 30.45
CA ASP A 515 58.33 82.49 30.28
C ASP A 515 57.43 81.24 30.16
#